data_AF-A0A1G1XR51-F1
#
_entry.id   AF-A0A1G1XR51-F1
#
_cell.length_a   1.000
_cell.length_b   1.000
_cell.length_c   1.000
_cell.angle_alpha   90.00
_cell.angle_beta   90.00
_cell.angle_gamma   90.00
#
_symmetry.space_group_name_H-M   'P 1'
#
loop_
_entity.id
_entity.type
_entity.pdbx_description
1 polymer ?
#
loop_
_entity_poly.entity_id
_entity_poly.type
_entity_poly.pdbx_seq_one_letter_code
_entity_poly.pdbx_strand_id
1 'polypeptide(L)'
;MEKNQIKTPSKYYTGIGRRKTSTASIRLFPKGQGQFLINDKKIEAYFPENILKEKIYSPLKLTNLINKVDIIVLTSGGGKTGQA
;
A
#
# COMPACT_ATOMS: atom_id res chain seq x y z
N MET A 1 4.08 18.56 14.73
CA MET A 1 3.88 17.90 13.43
C MET A 1 3.90 16.41 13.70
N GLU A 2 2.71 15.82 13.83
CA GLU A 2 2.45 14.56 14.52
C GLU A 2 3.08 13.36 13.82
N LYS A 3 3.82 12.56 14.59
CA LYS A 3 4.26 11.23 14.18
C LYS A 3 3.05 10.31 14.28
N ASN A 4 2.52 9.86 13.15
CA ASN A 4 1.56 8.75 13.10
C ASN A 4 2.25 7.46 13.58
N GLN A 5 2.27 7.25 14.90
CA GLN A 5 2.75 6.01 15.50
C GLN A 5 1.71 4.91 15.29
N ILE A 6 1.97 4.04 14.32
CA ILE A 6 1.21 2.80 14.15
C ILE A 6 1.63 1.87 15.29
N LYS A 7 0.69 1.52 16.18
CA LYS A 7 0.91 0.50 17.21
C LYS A 7 1.39 -0.78 16.51
N THR A 8 2.62 -1.19 16.73
CA THR A 8 3.20 -2.33 16.02
C THR A 8 2.59 -3.64 16.56
N PRO A 9 1.75 -4.38 15.80
CA PRO A 9 1.50 -5.77 16.16
C PRO A 9 2.76 -6.58 15.83
N SER A 10 3.09 -7.55 16.68
CA SER A 10 4.35 -8.32 16.63
C SER A 10 4.58 -9.16 15.36
N LYS A 11 3.58 -9.28 14.48
CA LYS A 11 3.67 -10.00 13.21
C LYS A 11 3.21 -9.12 12.04
N TYR A 12 4.09 -8.98 11.05
CA TYR A 12 3.80 -8.43 9.74
C TYR A 12 4.31 -9.38 8.66
N TYR A 13 3.64 -9.39 7.53
CA TYR A 13 4.11 -10.06 6.32
C TYR A 13 4.84 -9.06 5.44
N THR A 14 5.94 -9.49 4.84
CA THR A 14 6.68 -8.69 3.87
C THR A 14 6.43 -9.22 2.47
N GLY A 15 6.26 -8.31 1.51
CA GLY A 15 6.13 -8.63 0.09
C GLY A 15 6.91 -7.63 -0.73
N ILE A 16 7.48 -8.07 -1.85
CA ILE A 16 8.21 -7.22 -2.78
C ILE A 16 7.56 -7.32 -4.16
N GLY A 17 7.17 -6.18 -4.72
CA GLY A 17 6.70 -6.05 -6.09
C GLY A 17 7.74 -5.34 -6.96
N ARG A 18 7.99 -5.84 -8.17
CA ARG A 18 8.89 -5.21 -9.13
C ARG A 18 8.22 -5.13 -10.49
N ARG A 19 8.19 -3.96 -11.11
CA ARG A 19 7.62 -3.76 -12.45
C ARG A 19 8.45 -2.74 -13.23
N LYS A 20 8.98 -3.15 -14.39
CA LYS A 20 9.92 -2.34 -15.19
C LYS A 20 11.09 -1.85 -14.32
N THR A 21 11.18 -0.54 -14.08
CA THR A 21 12.18 0.12 -13.23
C THR A 21 11.63 0.51 -11.85
N SER A 22 10.40 0.13 -11.52
CA SER A 22 9.73 0.44 -10.26
C SER A 22 9.82 -0.72 -9.27
N THR A 23 10.11 -0.39 -8.01
CA THR A 23 10.23 -1.31 -6.88
C THR A 23 9.28 -0.89 -5.76
N ALA A 24 8.49 -1.84 -5.27
CA ALA A 24 7.56 -1.66 -4.17
C ALA A 24 7.85 -2.67 -3.05
N SER A 25 8.12 -2.18 -1.85
CA SER A 25 8.27 -3.00 -0.64
C SER A 25 7.05 -2.82 0.23
N ILE A 26 6.35 -3.91 0.52
CA ILE A 26 5.05 -3.92 1.16
C ILE A 26 5.19 -4.58 2.53
N ARG A 27 4.66 -3.92 3.55
CA ARG A 27 4.45 -4.49 4.89
C ARG A 27 2.95 -4.60 5.11
N LEU A 28 2.48 -5.82 5.29
CA LEU A 28 1.07 -6.15 5.50
C LEU A 28 0.85 -6.60 6.93
N PHE A 29 -0.08 -5.94 7.60
CA PHE A 29 -0.48 -6.22 8.98
C PHE A 29 -1.86 -6.89 8.96
N PRO A 30 -1.99 -8.14 9.41
CA PRO A 30 -3.20 -8.94 9.24
C PRO A 30 -4.36 -8.56 10.17
N LYS A 31 -4.11 -7.77 11.22
CA LYS A 31 -5.13 -7.24 12.14
C LYS A 31 -5.18 -5.73 12.01
N GLY A 32 -5.73 -5.27 10.90
CA GLY A 32 -5.80 -3.85 10.56
C GLY A 32 -7.22 -3.31 10.47
N GLN A 33 -7.32 -1.99 10.30
CA GLN A 33 -8.57 -1.27 10.06
C GLN A 33 -8.78 -0.92 8.57
N GLY A 34 -7.91 -1.38 7.67
CA GLY A 34 -7.97 -1.07 6.24
C GLY A 34 -7.15 0.16 5.85
N GLN A 35 -6.17 0.55 6.67
CA GLN A 35 -5.31 1.70 6.36
C GLN A 35 -4.33 1.34 5.25
N PHE A 36 -4.33 2.12 4.18
CA PHE A 36 -3.41 1.97 3.06
C PHE A 36 -2.53 3.22 2.93
N LEU A 37 -1.23 3.06 3.19
CA LEU A 37 -0.24 4.13 3.15
C LEU A 37 0.84 3.83 2.12
N ILE A 38 1.19 4.83 1.31
CA ILE A 38 2.27 4.77 0.32
C ILE A 38 3.23 5.92 0.60
N ASN A 39 4.48 5.62 0.96
CA ASN A 39 5.49 6.62 1.34
C ASN A 39 4.92 7.65 2.35
N ASP A 40 4.27 7.15 3.40
CA ASP A 40 3.61 7.91 4.47
C ASP A 40 2.43 8.81 4.04
N LYS A 41 1.94 8.64 2.81
CA LYS A 41 0.77 9.35 2.28
C LYS A 41 -0.39 8.39 2.05
N LYS A 42 -1.63 8.89 2.18
CA LYS A 42 -2.83 8.14 1.76
C LYS A 42 -2.80 7.89 0.26
N ILE A 43 -3.35 6.76 -0.18
CA ILE A 43 -3.41 6.38 -1.59
C ILE A 43 -4.06 7.45 -2.48
N GLU A 44 -5.08 8.14 -1.97
CA GLU A 44 -5.80 9.22 -2.67
C GLU A 44 -4.91 10.42 -2.98
N ALA A 45 -3.98 10.74 -2.07
CA ALA A 45 -3.04 11.85 -2.24
C ALA A 45 -1.84 11.46 -3.13
N TYR A 46 -1.48 10.18 -3.18
CA TYR A 46 -0.34 9.69 -3.97
C TYR A 46 -0.74 9.41 -5.43
N PHE A 47 -1.85 8.71 -5.64
CA PHE A 47 -2.43 8.40 -6.94
C PHE A 47 -3.77 9.13 -7.09
N PRO A 48 -3.80 10.33 -7.69
CA PRO A 48 -5.07 11.05 -7.90
C PRO A 48 -5.96 10.38 -8.94
N GLU A 49 -5.37 9.70 -9.93
CA GLU A 49 -6.10 9.05 -11.02
C GLU A 49 -6.87 7.81 -10.55
N ASN A 50 -8.17 7.78 -10.83
CA ASN A 50 -9.05 6.67 -10.43
C ASN A 50 -8.66 5.33 -11.07
N ILE A 51 -8.18 5.34 -12.31
CA ILE A 51 -7.76 4.13 -13.05
C ILE A 51 -6.62 3.42 -12.32
N LEU A 52 -5.67 4.17 -11.77
CA LEU A 52 -4.54 3.61 -11.01
C LEU A 52 -4.99 3.08 -9.66
N LYS A 53 -5.90 3.79 -8.97
CA LYS A 53 -6.49 3.32 -7.71
C LYS A 53 -7.20 1.98 -7.88
N GLU A 54 -8.01 1.84 -8.93
CA GLU A 54 -8.74 0.59 -9.18
C GLU A 54 -7.81 -0.61 -9.38
N LYS A 55 -6.69 -0.43 -10.08
CA LYS A 55 -5.68 -1.48 -10.26
C LYS A 55 -5.08 -1.93 -8.92
N ILE A 56 -4.75 -0.98 -8.05
CA ILE A 56 -4.20 -1.27 -6.71
C ILE A 56 -5.22 -1.97 -5.83
N TYR A 57 -6.50 -1.58 -5.91
CA TYR A 57 -7.58 -2.18 -5.10
C TYR A 57 -8.08 -3.52 -5.64
N SER A 58 -7.94 -3.81 -6.93
CA SER A 58 -8.38 -5.06 -7.56
C SER A 58 -7.97 -6.34 -6.78
N PRO A 59 -6.69 -6.55 -6.41
CA PRO A 59 -6.30 -7.72 -5.64
C PRO A 59 -6.92 -7.76 -4.23
N LEU A 60 -7.15 -6.61 -3.60
CA LEU A 60 -7.80 -6.52 -2.29
C LEU A 60 -9.31 -6.81 -2.37
N LYS A 61 -9.95 -6.39 -3.47
CA LYS A 61 -11.36 -6.72 -3.78
C LYS A 61 -11.51 -8.23 -3.98
N LEU A 62 -10.65 -8.84 -4.81
CA LEU A 62 -10.70 -10.27 -5.10
C LEU A 62 -10.54 -11.14 -3.85
N THR A 63 -9.72 -10.71 -2.89
CA THR A 63 -9.44 -11.45 -1.66
C THR A 63 -10.37 -11.09 -0.50
N ASN A 64 -11.30 -10.14 -0.68
CA ASN A 64 -12.17 -9.61 0.37
C ASN A 64 -11.39 -9.13 1.62
N LEU A 65 -10.20 -8.56 1.41
CA LEU A 65 -9.28 -8.11 2.47
C LEU A 65 -9.30 -6.61 2.74
N ILE A 66 -10.07 -5.83 1.96
CA ILE A 66 -10.07 -4.34 1.98
C ILE A 66 -10.13 -3.72 3.38
N ASN A 67 -10.94 -4.27 4.30
CA ASN A 67 -11.12 -3.71 5.64
C ASN A 67 -10.48 -4.56 6.76
N LYS A 68 -9.66 -5.54 6.40
CA LYS A 68 -9.10 -6.51 7.35
C LYS A 68 -7.61 -6.31 7.62
N VAL A 69 -6.91 -5.69 6.67
CA VAL A 69 -5.45 -5.58 6.70
C VAL A 69 -5.03 -4.12 6.61
N ASP A 70 -3.97 -3.77 7.33
CA ASP A 70 -3.28 -2.50 7.12
C ASP A 70 -2.06 -2.74 6.25
N ILE A 71 -1.82 -1.83 5.31
CA ILE A 71 -0.79 -1.95 4.28
C ILE A 71 0.06 -0.69 4.30
N ILE A 72 1.36 -0.88 4.49
CA ILE A 72 2.36 0.17 4.33
C ILE A 72 3.24 -0.21 3.17
N VAL A 73 3.27 0.64 2.15
CA VAL A 73 4.08 0.45 0.96
C VAL A 73 5.15 1.53 0.89
N LEU A 74 6.37 1.11 0.63
CA LEU A 74 7.47 1.98 0.21
C LEU A 74 7.72 1.74 -1.27
N THR A 75 7.51 2.77 -2.09
CA THR A 75 7.75 2.70 -3.53
C THR A 75 8.94 3.58 -3.92
N SER A 76 9.76 3.06 -4.82
CA SER A 76 10.94 3.74 -5.36
C SER A 76 11.12 3.42 -6.84
N GLY A 77 11.65 4.38 -7.59
CA GLY A 77 11.95 4.22 -9.02
C GLY A 77 10.74 4.34 -9.96
N GLY A 78 11.03 4.52 -11.26
CA GLY A 78 10.03 4.64 -12.33
C GLY A 78 9.07 5.84 -12.20
N GLY A 79 7.85 5.68 -12.72
CA GLY A 79 6.78 6.69 -12.68
C GLY A 79 5.49 6.12 -12.12
N LYS A 80 4.49 6.98 -11.85
CA LYS A 80 3.23 6.61 -11.16
C LYS A 80 2.53 5.39 -11.79
N THR A 81 2.45 5.35 -13.12
CA THR A 81 1.84 4.23 -13.86
C THR A 81 2.60 2.92 -13.74
N GLY A 82 3.93 2.98 -13.54
CA GLY A 82 4.76 1.80 -13.33
C GLY A 82 4.72 1.26 -11.90
N GLN A 83 4.37 2.12 -10.94
CA GLN A 83 4.27 1.79 -9.52
C GLN A 83 2.90 1.24 -9.11
N ALA A 84 1.85 1.45 -9.90
CA ALA A 84 0.48 1.00 -9.67
C ALA A 84 0.15 -0.35 -10.34
#